data_AF-R5MJW0-F1
#
_entry.id   AF-R5MJW0-F1
#
_cell.length_a   1.000
_cell.length_b   1.000
_cell.length_c   1.000
_cell.angle_alpha   90.00
_cell.angle_beta   90.00
_cell.angle_gamma   90.00
#
_symmetry.space_group_name_H-M   'P 1'
#
loop_
_entity.id
_entity.type
_entity.pdbx_description
1 polymer ?
#
loop_
_entity_poly.entity_id
_entity_poly.type
_entity_poly.pdbx_seq_one_letter_code
_entity_poly.pdbx_strand_id
1 'polypeptide(L)'
;MGAAMAPAAANTIADFLKDTSSSPSDFDMILTGDLGKVGSRLLCELLQKDRGIDIESVHADCGLLLYDAEKQDVHAGGSGCGCGASILNSYIMRRLESGELSRVLFVATGALMSPTSSLQGESIPSIAHAVLLSKPM
;
A
#
# COMPACT_ATOMS: atom_id res chain seq x y z
N MET A 1 -10.31 6.26 5.78
CA MET A 1 -8.94 6.73 6.10
C MET A 1 -7.99 6.64 4.92
N GLY A 2 -8.09 5.64 4.04
CA GLY A 2 -7.20 5.48 2.88
C GLY A 2 -6.94 6.73 2.03
N ALA A 3 -7.95 7.58 1.81
CA ALA A 3 -7.77 8.84 1.08
C ALA A 3 -6.76 9.81 1.75
N ALA A 4 -6.71 9.86 3.08
CA ALA A 4 -5.75 10.67 3.82
C ALA A 4 -4.32 10.11 3.73
N MET A 5 -4.19 8.78 3.59
CA MET A 5 -2.91 8.08 3.55
C MET A 5 -2.30 7.97 2.15
N ALA A 6 -3.12 8.05 1.09
CA ALA A 6 -2.68 7.90 -0.29
C ALA A 6 -1.51 8.85 -0.69
N PRO A 7 -1.49 10.15 -0.30
CA PRO A 7 -0.36 11.03 -0.58
C PRO A 7 0.96 10.58 0.07
N ALA A 8 0.89 10.04 1.30
CA ALA A 8 2.07 9.53 1.98
C ALA A 8 2.65 8.30 1.26
N ALA A 9 1.79 7.36 0.86
CA ALA A 9 2.18 6.22 0.04
C ALA A 9 2.78 6.64 -1.31
N ALA A 10 2.15 7.62 -1.99
CA ALA A 10 2.60 8.12 -3.29
C ALA A 10 4.01 8.72 -3.19
N ASN A 11 4.26 9.57 -2.19
CA ASN A 11 5.57 10.15 -1.98
C ASN A 11 6.63 9.07 -1.69
N THR A 12 6.35 8.15 -0.76
CA THR A 12 7.30 7.08 -0.42
C THR A 12 7.62 6.18 -1.62
N ILE A 13 6.63 5.82 -2.44
CA ILE A 13 6.86 5.01 -3.65
C ILE A 13 7.68 5.79 -4.68
N ALA A 14 7.33 7.04 -4.96
CA ALA A 14 8.04 7.87 -5.94
C ALA A 14 9.49 8.11 -5.52
N ASP A 15 9.72 8.44 -4.24
CA ASP A 15 11.06 8.65 -3.69
C ASP A 15 11.87 7.35 -3.73
N PHE A 16 11.29 6.21 -3.33
CA PHE A 16 11.96 4.91 -3.41
C PHE A 16 12.39 4.56 -4.84
N LEU A 17 11.49 4.70 -5.82
CA LEU A 17 11.79 4.41 -7.23
C LEU A 17 12.92 5.31 -7.75
N LYS A 18 12.87 6.61 -7.42
CA LYS A 18 13.90 7.57 -7.79
C LYS A 18 15.25 7.26 -7.14
N ASP A 19 15.27 7.05 -5.83
CA ASP A 19 16.50 6.85 -5.05
C ASP A 19 17.20 5.54 -5.41
N THR A 20 16.42 4.51 -5.79
CA THR A 20 16.95 3.21 -6.24
C THR A 20 17.15 3.12 -7.76
N SER A 21 16.80 4.17 -8.50
CA SER A 21 16.77 4.15 -9.98
C SER A 21 15.97 2.96 -10.56
N SER A 22 14.89 2.56 -9.87
CA SER A 22 14.01 1.49 -10.28
C SER A 22 12.76 2.03 -10.98
N SER A 23 12.12 1.18 -11.77
CA SER A 23 10.85 1.39 -12.43
C SER A 23 9.76 0.48 -11.82
N PRO A 24 8.47 0.83 -11.93
CA PRO A 24 7.39 -0.05 -11.49
C PRO A 24 7.46 -1.47 -12.09
N SER A 25 7.95 -1.60 -13.32
CA SER A 25 8.15 -2.90 -14.00
C SER A 25 9.25 -3.78 -13.40
N ASP A 26 10.09 -3.26 -12.49
CA ASP A 26 11.10 -4.05 -11.78
C ASP A 26 10.54 -4.83 -10.57
N PHE A 27 9.24 -4.69 -10.30
CA PHE A 27 8.54 -5.33 -9.20
C PHE A 27 7.42 -6.20 -9.73
N ASP A 28 7.28 -7.40 -9.17
CA ASP A 28 6.11 -8.23 -9.42
C ASP A 28 4.87 -7.65 -8.72
N MET A 29 5.08 -6.90 -7.64
CA MET A 29 4.01 -6.24 -6.89
C MET A 29 4.51 -5.05 -6.08
N ILE A 30 3.76 -3.94 -6.12
CA ILE A 30 3.83 -2.83 -5.17
C ILE A 30 2.62 -2.95 -4.25
N LEU A 31 2.84 -3.40 -3.02
CA LEU A 31 1.80 -3.80 -2.09
C LEU A 31 1.62 -2.77 -0.98
N THR A 32 0.47 -2.09 -0.93
CA THR A 32 0.16 -1.13 0.14
C THR A 32 -0.54 -1.79 1.33
N GLY A 33 -0.36 -1.19 2.51
CA GLY A 33 -0.83 -1.73 3.79
C GLY A 33 -2.35 -1.76 3.93
N ASP A 34 -3.02 -0.61 3.86
CA ASP A 34 -4.47 -0.53 4.11
C ASP A 34 -5.14 0.71 3.54
N LEU A 35 -4.79 1.05 2.29
CA LEU A 35 -5.44 2.15 1.59
C LEU A 35 -6.90 1.82 1.23
N GLY A 36 -7.21 0.53 1.03
CA GLY A 36 -8.50 0.07 0.52
C GLY A 36 -8.86 0.68 -0.83
N LYS A 37 -10.06 0.39 -1.32
CA LYS A 37 -10.50 0.75 -2.69
C LYS A 37 -10.34 2.23 -3.02
N VAL A 38 -10.67 3.10 -2.07
CA VAL A 38 -10.61 4.55 -2.25
C VAL A 38 -9.16 5.06 -2.26
N GLY A 39 -8.36 4.64 -1.28
CA GLY A 39 -6.97 5.10 -1.18
C GLY A 39 -6.09 4.54 -2.29
N SER A 40 -6.28 3.29 -2.71
CA SER A 40 -5.54 2.66 -3.80
C SER A 40 -5.75 3.38 -5.14
N ARG A 41 -7.01 3.73 -5.44
CA ARG A 41 -7.32 4.52 -6.64
C ARG A 41 -6.65 5.90 -6.58
N LEU A 42 -6.76 6.59 -5.45
CA LEU A 42 -6.15 7.91 -5.27
C LEU A 42 -4.63 7.86 -5.37
N LEU A 43 -3.99 6.82 -4.83
CA LEU A 43 -2.56 6.60 -4.96
C LEU A 43 -2.13 6.53 -6.44
N CYS A 44 -2.80 5.70 -7.24
CA CYS A 44 -2.50 5.57 -8.67
C CYS A 44 -2.72 6.90 -9.40
N GLU A 45 -3.82 7.61 -9.10
CA GLU A 45 -4.09 8.92 -9.70
C GLU A 45 -3.02 9.95 -9.34
N LEU A 46 -2.56 10.00 -8.08
CA LEU A 46 -1.53 10.95 -7.62
C LEU A 46 -0.18 10.66 -8.25
N LEU A 47 0.25 9.40 -8.27
CA LEU A 47 1.51 9.00 -8.91
C LEU A 47 1.50 9.32 -10.40
N GLN A 48 0.40 9.04 -11.10
CA GLN A 48 0.31 9.29 -12.52
C GLN A 48 0.28 10.80 -12.84
N LYS A 49 -0.57 11.57 -12.15
CA LYS A 49 -0.74 13.01 -12.44
C LYS A 49 0.45 13.86 -11.99
N ASP A 50 1.01 13.57 -10.82
CA ASP A 50 1.98 14.46 -10.19
C ASP A 50 3.43 14.03 -10.39
N ARG A 51 3.66 12.77 -10.78
CA ARG A 51 5.01 12.19 -10.95
C ARG A 51 5.21 11.49 -12.30
N GLY A 52 4.14 11.24 -13.07
CA GLY A 52 4.21 10.49 -14.32
C GLY A 52 4.57 9.01 -14.11
N ILE A 53 4.24 8.45 -12.93
CA ILE A 53 4.54 7.07 -12.56
C ILE A 53 3.23 6.28 -12.60
N ASP A 54 3.15 5.28 -13.48
CA ASP A 54 2.05 4.33 -13.54
C ASP A 54 2.42 3.05 -12.78
N ILE A 55 1.62 2.69 -11.78
CA ILE A 55 1.77 1.46 -11.01
C ILE A 55 0.54 0.55 -11.11
N GLU A 56 -0.50 0.92 -11.88
CA GLU A 56 -1.82 0.28 -11.82
C GLU A 56 -1.75 -1.23 -12.10
N SER A 57 -0.86 -1.65 -13.00
CA SER A 57 -0.69 -3.07 -13.34
C SER A 57 0.05 -3.91 -12.29
N VAL A 58 0.77 -3.28 -11.35
CA VAL A 58 1.57 -3.95 -10.31
C VAL A 58 1.10 -3.60 -8.90
N HIS A 59 0.12 -2.71 -8.75
CA HIS A 59 -0.39 -2.28 -7.46
C HIS A 59 -1.37 -3.30 -6.88
N ALA A 60 -1.21 -3.57 -5.58
CA ALA A 60 -2.20 -4.28 -4.78
C ALA A 60 -2.27 -3.67 -3.37
N ASP A 61 -3.36 -3.92 -2.66
CA ASP A 61 -3.55 -3.44 -1.28
C ASP A 61 -3.95 -4.60 -0.36
N CYS A 62 -3.30 -4.73 0.80
CA CYS A 62 -3.62 -5.83 1.72
C CYS A 62 -5.08 -5.76 2.20
N GLY A 63 -5.66 -4.57 2.32
CA GLY A 63 -7.06 -4.37 2.67
C GLY A 63 -8.03 -4.97 1.66
N LEU A 64 -7.64 -5.02 0.39
CA LEU A 64 -8.43 -5.60 -0.69
C LEU A 64 -8.16 -7.09 -0.90
N LEU A 65 -6.99 -7.60 -0.47
CA LEU A 65 -6.65 -9.01 -0.55
C LEU A 65 -7.18 -9.85 0.63
N LEU A 66 -7.46 -9.21 1.78
CA LEU A 66 -7.82 -9.91 3.01
C LEU A 66 -9.23 -10.49 3.03
N TYR A 67 -10.15 -9.92 2.26
CA TYR A 67 -11.57 -10.26 2.29
C TYR A 67 -12.12 -10.52 0.90
N ASP A 68 -13.16 -11.35 0.82
CA ASP A 68 -13.99 -11.48 -0.37
C ASP A 68 -15.01 -10.34 -0.38
N ALA A 69 -14.69 -9.24 -1.07
CA ALA A 69 -15.51 -8.03 -1.09
C ALA A 69 -16.89 -8.21 -1.71
N GLU A 70 -17.12 -9.27 -2.49
CA GLU A 70 -18.43 -9.58 -3.09
C GLU A 70 -19.33 -10.32 -2.10
N LYS A 71 -18.74 -11.16 -1.23
CA LYS A 71 -19.50 -11.98 -0.26
C LYS A 71 -19.57 -11.37 1.13
N GLN A 72 -18.65 -10.46 1.46
CA GLN A 72 -18.50 -9.88 2.79
C GLN A 72 -18.71 -8.37 2.70
N ASP A 73 -19.56 -7.81 3.56
CA ASP A 73 -19.75 -6.36 3.66
C ASP A 73 -18.57 -5.71 4.39
N VAL A 74 -17.51 -5.44 3.62
CA VAL A 74 -16.24 -4.85 4.10
C VAL A 74 -16.06 -3.41 3.65
N HIS A 75 -17.11 -2.81 3.08
CA HIS A 75 -17.10 -1.45 2.54
C HIS A 75 -15.91 -1.15 1.61
N ALA A 76 -14.88 -0.45 2.09
CA ALA A 76 -13.70 -0.07 1.32
C ALA A 76 -12.54 -1.09 1.40
N GLY A 77 -12.65 -2.13 2.22
CA GLY A 77 -11.62 -3.14 2.48
C GLY A 77 -11.18 -3.17 3.94
N GLY A 78 -10.22 -4.05 4.25
CA GLY A 78 -9.58 -4.15 5.56
C GLY A 78 -8.68 -2.97 5.89
N SER A 79 -8.52 -2.69 7.19
CA SER A 79 -7.60 -1.67 7.70
C SER A 79 -7.09 -2.01 9.10
N GLY A 80 -6.01 -1.34 9.51
CA GLY A 80 -5.35 -1.51 10.80
C GLY A 80 -4.08 -2.35 10.73
N CYS A 81 -3.30 -2.32 11.81
CA CYS A 81 -1.96 -2.92 11.87
C CYS A 81 -1.93 -4.42 11.57
N GLY A 82 -3.01 -5.14 11.88
CA GLY A 82 -3.16 -6.56 11.57
C GLY A 82 -3.34 -6.84 10.07
N CYS A 83 -3.89 -5.92 9.29
CA CYS A 83 -4.22 -6.15 7.88
C CYS A 83 -2.95 -6.38 7.04
N GLY A 84 -2.04 -5.40 7.06
CA GLY A 84 -0.76 -5.52 6.37
C GLY A 84 0.07 -6.69 6.88
N ALA A 85 0.15 -6.88 8.20
CA ALA A 85 0.92 -7.95 8.81
C ALA A 85 0.40 -9.35 8.44
N SER A 86 -0.91 -9.55 8.42
CA SER A 86 -1.52 -10.84 8.06
C SER A 86 -1.26 -11.18 6.60
N ILE A 87 -1.51 -10.26 5.66
CA ILE A 87 -1.28 -10.52 4.23
C ILE A 87 0.21 -10.72 3.93
N LEU A 88 1.08 -9.87 4.50
CA LEU A 88 2.51 -9.99 4.29
C LEU A 88 3.03 -11.37 4.72
N ASN A 89 2.80 -11.73 5.99
CA ASN A 89 3.39 -12.94 6.58
C ASN A 89 2.74 -14.24 6.12
N SER A 90 1.47 -14.23 5.69
CA SER A 90 0.75 -15.46 5.31
C SER A 90 0.65 -15.69 3.80
N TYR A 91 0.48 -14.63 3.01
CA TYR A 91 0.22 -14.72 1.58
C TYR A 91 1.47 -14.36 0.78
N ILE A 92 2.09 -13.22 1.07
CA ILE A 92 3.22 -12.70 0.26
C ILE A 92 4.50 -13.48 0.53
N MET A 93 4.86 -13.71 1.81
CA MET A 93 6.08 -14.44 2.15
C MET A 93 6.10 -15.84 1.55
N ARG A 94 4.97 -16.57 1.55
CA ARG A 94 4.88 -17.90 0.92
C ARG A 94 5.08 -17.86 -0.60
N ARG A 95 4.59 -16.81 -1.26
CA ARG A 95 4.75 -16.63 -2.71
C ARG A 95 6.17 -16.23 -3.09
N LEU A 96 6.87 -15.49 -2.22
CA LEU A 96 8.31 -15.24 -2.34
C LEU A 96 9.13 -16.52 -2.14
N GLU A 97 8.83 -17.30 -1.10
CA GLU A 97 9.53 -18.56 -0.78
C GLU A 97 9.34 -19.63 -1.87
N SER A 98 8.16 -19.70 -2.49
CA SER A 98 7.89 -20.62 -3.61
C SER A 98 8.43 -20.13 -4.95
N GLY A 99 8.93 -18.89 -5.03
CA GLY A 99 9.43 -18.28 -6.26
C GLY A 99 8.36 -17.78 -7.23
N GLU A 100 7.08 -17.83 -6.85
CA GLU A 100 5.98 -17.23 -7.62
C GLU A 100 6.13 -15.70 -7.72
N LEU A 101 6.58 -15.08 -6.64
CA LEU A 101 7.03 -13.68 -6.61
C LEU A 101 8.54 -13.66 -6.43
N SER A 102 9.21 -12.72 -7.09
CA SER A 102 10.65 -12.49 -7.01
C SER A 102 11.00 -11.19 -6.29
N ARG A 103 10.24 -10.11 -6.53
CA ARG A 103 10.48 -8.77 -5.97
C ARG A 103 9.17 -8.07 -5.63
N VAL A 104 8.98 -7.74 -4.35
CA VAL A 104 7.79 -7.05 -3.84
C VAL A 104 8.19 -5.83 -3.05
N LEU A 105 7.66 -4.65 -3.41
CA LEU A 105 7.78 -3.44 -2.62
C LEU A 105 6.58 -3.34 -1.67
N PHE A 106 6.77 -3.68 -0.40
CA PHE A 106 5.72 -3.55 0.61
C PHE A 106 5.74 -2.15 1.24
N VAL A 107 4.61 -1.45 1.26
CA VAL A 107 4.46 -0.08 1.73
C VAL A 107 3.38 -0.01 2.80
N ALA A 108 3.80 -0.09 4.06
CA ALA A 108 2.90 0.04 5.20
C ALA A 108 2.47 1.51 5.37
N THR A 109 1.17 1.75 5.54
CA THR A 109 0.57 3.09 5.68
C THR A 109 -0.02 3.29 7.07
N GLY A 110 -0.06 4.55 7.53
CA GLY A 110 -0.69 4.89 8.80
C GLY A 110 -1.25 6.30 8.82
N ALA A 111 -2.47 6.44 9.35
CA ALA A 111 -3.09 7.70 9.69
C ALA A 111 -2.80 8.01 11.17
N LEU A 112 -2.08 9.10 11.43
CA LEU A 112 -1.67 9.52 12.75
C LEU A 112 -2.73 10.44 13.35
N MET A 113 -3.71 9.87 14.04
CA MET A 113 -4.85 10.64 14.58
C MET A 113 -5.21 10.25 16.01
N SER A 114 -5.94 11.14 16.66
CA SER A 114 -6.57 10.90 17.97
C SER A 114 -8.00 11.43 17.97
N PRO A 115 -8.87 10.96 18.89
CA PRO A 115 -10.20 11.53 19.05
C PRO A 115 -10.15 13.05 19.29
N THR A 116 -9.20 13.52 20.09
CA THR A 116 -9.02 14.93 20.42
C THR A 116 -8.72 15.78 19.18
N SER A 117 -7.67 15.46 18.42
CA SER A 117 -7.29 16.20 17.21
C SER A 117 -8.42 16.24 16.17
N SER A 118 -9.11 15.10 16.00
CA SER A 118 -10.22 14.97 15.05
C SER A 118 -11.42 15.84 15.44
N LEU A 119 -11.79 15.85 16.73
CA LEU A 119 -12.90 16.67 17.24
C LEU A 119 -12.58 18.16 17.27
N GLN A 120 -11.30 18.52 17.26
CA GLN A 120 -10.84 19.91 17.11
C GLN A 120 -10.79 20.36 15.64
N GLY A 121 -11.08 19.47 14.69
CA GLY A 121 -11.06 19.78 13.26
C GLY A 121 -9.66 19.91 12.67
N GLU A 122 -8.64 19.34 13.33
CA GLU A 122 -7.28 19.30 12.79
C GLU A 122 -7.17 18.38 11.57
N SER A 123 -6.18 18.63 10.71
CA SER A 123 -5.84 17.72 9.61
C SER A 123 -5.32 16.38 10.14
N ILE A 124 -5.53 15.30 9.39
CA ILE A 124 -4.99 13.97 9.72
C ILE A 124 -3.61 13.79 9.07
N PRO A 125 -2.48 13.89 9.82
CA PRO A 125 -1.19 13.55 9.28
C PRO A 125 -1.12 12.05 8.95
N SER A 126 -0.39 11.70 7.89
CA SER A 126 -0.23 10.31 7.46
C SER A 126 1.23 10.01 7.14
N ILE A 127 1.62 8.75 7.27
CA ILE A 127 2.97 8.26 7.01
C ILE A 127 2.93 6.96 6.22
N ALA A 128 3.99 6.69 5.46
CA ALA A 128 4.21 5.41 4.80
C ALA A 128 5.68 4.98 4.93
N HIS A 129 5.90 3.68 5.08
CA HIS A 129 7.23 3.07 5.16
C HIS A 129 7.33 1.92 4.18
N ALA A 130 8.39 1.93 3.37
CA ALA A 130 8.63 0.92 2.35
C ALA A 130 9.72 -0.08 2.76
N VAL A 131 9.50 -1.36 2.44
CA VAL A 131 10.46 -2.45 2.56
C VAL A 131 10.46 -3.24 1.25
N LEU A 132 11.62 -3.37 0.63
CA LEU A 132 11.81 -4.25 -0.52
C LEU A 132 12.07 -5.67 -0.03
N LEU A 133 11.21 -6.60 -0.45
CA LEU A 133 11.35 -8.04 -0.20
C LEU A 133 11.70 -8.74 -1.51
N SER A 134 12.65 -9.66 -1.44
CA SER A 134 13.05 -10.49 -2.57
C SER A 134 13.01 -11.96 -2.20
N LYS A 135 12.77 -12.83 -3.19
CA LYS A 135 12.89 -14.27 -3.00
C LYS A 135 14.30 -14.64 -2.50
N PRO A 136 14.44 -15.73 -1.73
CA PRO A 136 15.74 -16.29 -1.38
C PRO A 136 16.56 -16.63 -2.64
N MET A 137 17.89 -16.53 -2.54
CA MET A 137 18.81 -16.97 -3.59
C MET A 137 18.84 -18.49 -3.72
#